data_AF-A0ABD5HJE7-F1
#
_entry.id   AF-A0ABD5HJE7-F1
#
_cell.length_a   1.000
_cell.length_b   1.000
_cell.length_c   1.000
_cell.angle_alpha   90.00
_cell.angle_beta   90.00
_cell.angle_gamma   90.00
#
_symmetry.space_group_name_H-M   'P 1'
#
loop_
_entity.id
_entity.type
_entity.pdbx_description
1 polymer ?
#
loop_
_entity_poly.entity_id
_entity_poly.type
_entity_poly.pdbx_seq_one_letter_code
_entity_poly.pdbx_strand_id
1 'polypeptide(L)'
;MINNLQRFESLGDNCEFAFFLRESGYDEGSLFRWTLIKNYHALLKLIESDFADLYVYENLTPSWQDMVLDQRHDICFHTEMYSDNKDDGWVWRYTEEENDLIYTREMDKINYLINKFKNSLADENKILS
;
A
#
# COMPACT_ATOMS: atom_id res chain seq x y z
N MET A 1 25.42 15.53 -2.53
CA MET A 1 24.32 16.31 -1.91
C MET A 1 23.24 15.31 -1.53
N ILE A 2 22.80 15.30 -0.26
CA ILE A 2 21.61 14.54 0.12
C ILE A 2 20.46 15.14 -0.69
N ASN A 3 19.78 14.29 -1.44
CA ASN A 3 18.62 14.73 -2.17
C ASN A 3 17.46 14.88 -1.18
N ASN A 4 17.00 16.11 -0.94
CA ASN A 4 15.97 16.36 0.07
C ASN A 4 14.67 15.56 -0.20
N LEU A 5 14.41 15.18 -1.46
CA LEU A 5 13.23 14.41 -1.84
C LEU A 5 13.27 12.95 -1.33
N GLN A 6 14.45 12.39 -1.07
CA GLN A 6 14.58 11.02 -0.52
C GLN A 6 14.30 10.93 0.98
N ARG A 7 14.17 12.08 1.64
CA ARG A 7 13.89 12.16 3.07
C ARG A 7 12.43 11.89 3.38
N PHE A 8 11.54 12.03 2.40
CA PHE A 8 10.12 11.80 2.62
C PHE A 8 9.79 10.31 2.70
N GLU A 9 9.01 9.94 3.71
CA GLU A 9 8.41 8.63 3.89
C GLU A 9 6.89 8.81 3.87
N SER A 10 6.21 8.14 2.94
CA SER A 10 4.77 8.30 2.75
C SER A 10 3.98 7.74 3.94
N LEU A 11 3.00 8.49 4.40
CA LEU A 11 1.99 8.10 5.39
C LEU A 11 0.65 8.80 5.11
N GLY A 12 -0.45 8.04 4.97
CA GLY A 12 -1.76 8.63 4.62
C GLY A 12 -2.00 8.70 3.11
N ASP A 13 -2.85 9.64 2.68
CA ASP A 13 -3.19 9.87 1.26
C ASP A 13 -2.01 10.48 0.50
N ASN A 14 -1.26 9.61 -0.19
CA ASN A 14 0.03 9.96 -0.78
C ASN A 14 0.11 9.79 -2.29
N CYS A 15 -0.96 9.35 -2.98
CA CYS A 15 -0.90 9.03 -4.40
C CYS A 15 -0.45 10.23 -5.26
N GLU A 16 -0.99 11.42 -5.01
CA GLU A 16 -0.62 12.66 -5.71
C GLU A 16 0.85 13.02 -5.50
N PHE A 17 1.33 12.90 -4.26
CA PHE A 17 2.73 13.17 -3.94
C PHE A 17 3.66 12.10 -4.52
N ALA A 18 3.21 10.85 -4.58
CA ALA A 18 3.90 9.74 -5.20
C ALA A 18 4.11 9.97 -6.70
N PHE A 19 3.12 10.54 -7.40
CA PHE A 19 3.26 10.96 -8.80
C PHE A 19 4.33 12.05 -8.94
N PHE A 20 4.28 13.10 -8.13
CA PHE A 20 5.28 14.18 -8.15
C PHE A 20 6.71 13.67 -7.92
N LEU A 21 6.89 12.79 -6.92
CA LEU A 21 8.19 12.17 -6.64
C LEU A 21 8.69 11.34 -7.83
N ARG A 22 7.82 10.56 -8.48
CA ARG A 22 8.16 9.75 -9.65
C ARG A 22 8.56 10.63 -10.84
N GLU A 23 7.80 11.68 -11.14
CA GLU A 23 8.14 12.64 -12.20
C GLU A 23 9.47 13.37 -11.93
N SER A 24 9.81 13.56 -10.65
CA SER A 24 11.08 14.13 -10.21
C SER A 24 12.25 13.13 -10.24
N GLY A 25 12.02 11.88 -10.67
CA GLY A 25 13.03 10.82 -10.78
C GLY A 25 13.22 9.97 -9.52
N TYR A 26 12.35 10.10 -8.50
CA TYR A 26 12.38 9.29 -7.28
C TYR A 26 11.24 8.27 -7.29
N ASP A 27 11.53 7.05 -7.74
CA ASP A 27 10.57 5.93 -7.78
C ASP A 27 10.88 4.85 -6.74
N GLU A 28 11.48 5.24 -5.61
CA GLU A 28 11.75 4.32 -4.52
C GLU A 28 10.44 3.83 -3.87
N GLY A 29 10.32 2.52 -3.63
CA GLY A 29 9.12 1.94 -3.01
C GLY A 29 9.00 2.32 -1.54
N SER A 30 7.79 2.70 -1.11
CA SER A 30 7.40 2.92 0.29
C SER A 30 6.03 2.28 0.52
N LEU A 31 5.76 1.87 1.76
CA LEU A 31 4.57 1.08 2.14
C LEU A 31 3.26 1.80 1.77
N PHE A 32 3.15 3.08 2.12
CA PHE A 32 1.93 3.87 1.93
C PHE A 32 1.98 4.77 0.69
N ARG A 33 2.99 4.60 -0.18
CA ARG A 33 3.16 5.45 -1.37
C ARG A 33 1.99 5.33 -2.35
N TRP A 34 1.49 4.11 -2.52
CA TRP A 34 0.42 3.79 -3.46
C TRP A 34 -0.78 3.21 -2.70
N THR A 35 -1.17 3.90 -1.62
CA THR A 35 -2.31 3.55 -0.78
C THR A 35 -3.28 4.70 -0.67
N LEU A 36 -4.56 4.37 -0.57
CA LEU A 36 -5.61 5.31 -0.21
C LEU A 36 -6.07 5.01 1.22
N ILE A 37 -5.96 5.99 2.11
CA ILE A 37 -6.28 5.84 3.54
C ILE A 37 -7.52 6.69 3.82
N LYS A 38 -8.67 6.02 3.79
CA LYS A 38 -9.98 6.69 4.01
C LYS A 38 -10.20 7.05 5.48
N ASN A 39 -9.58 6.30 6.39
CA ASN A 39 -9.78 6.44 7.83
C ASN A 39 -8.45 6.42 8.58
N TYR A 40 -7.98 7.60 8.98
CA TYR A 40 -6.74 7.74 9.75
C TYR A 40 -6.74 7.01 11.09
N HIS A 41 -7.90 6.75 11.71
CA HIS A 41 -7.95 5.94 12.94
C HIS A 41 -7.59 4.48 12.67
N ALA A 42 -7.89 3.97 11.48
CA ALA A 42 -7.54 2.62 11.09
C ALA A 42 -6.03 2.50 10.81
N LEU A 43 -5.43 3.53 10.20
CA LEU A 43 -3.97 3.65 10.07
C LEU A 43 -3.27 3.69 11.45
N LEU A 44 -3.78 4.49 12.40
CA LEU A 44 -3.22 4.54 13.74
C LEU A 44 -3.27 3.16 14.42
N LYS A 45 -4.43 2.48 14.36
CA LYS A 45 -4.57 1.13 14.90
C LYS A 45 -3.62 0.13 14.26
N LEU A 46 -3.41 0.21 12.95
CA LEU A 46 -2.47 -0.64 12.22
C LEU A 46 -1.02 -0.44 12.72
N ILE A 47 -0.62 0.81 12.95
CA ILE A 47 0.70 1.13 13.50
C ILE A 47 0.80 0.64 14.95
N GLU A 48 -0.22 0.86 15.77
CA GLU A 48 -0.29 0.38 17.17
C GLU A 48 -0.23 -1.14 17.27
N SER A 49 -0.79 -1.86 16.29
CA SER A 49 -0.75 -3.33 16.21
C SER A 49 0.49 -3.88 15.52
N ASP A 50 1.52 -3.05 15.29
CA ASP A 50 2.76 -3.43 14.60
C ASP A 50 2.55 -4.07 13.22
N PHE A 51 1.57 -3.57 12.47
CA PHE A 51 1.17 -4.07 11.15
C PHE A 51 0.61 -5.51 11.15
N ALA A 52 0.17 -6.02 12.30
CA ALA A 52 -0.43 -7.34 12.41
C ALA A 52 -1.62 -7.52 11.44
N ASP A 53 -1.63 -8.65 10.74
CA ASP A 53 -2.67 -9.08 9.81
C ASP A 53 -2.90 -8.13 8.60
N LEU A 54 -1.95 -7.22 8.31
CA LEU A 54 -2.03 -6.35 7.14
C LEU A 54 -1.96 -7.15 5.85
N TYR A 55 -2.83 -6.82 4.90
CA TYR A 55 -2.85 -7.39 3.55
C TYR A 55 -3.09 -8.90 3.51
N VAL A 56 -3.69 -9.49 4.55
CA VAL A 56 -4.04 -10.92 4.57
C VAL A 56 -5.13 -11.22 3.53
N TYR A 57 -4.89 -12.21 2.66
CA TYR A 57 -5.73 -12.51 1.48
C TYR A 57 -7.22 -12.61 1.78
N GLU A 58 -7.61 -13.24 2.90
CA GLU A 58 -9.01 -13.42 3.28
C GLU A 58 -9.73 -12.11 3.63
N ASN A 59 -8.98 -11.04 3.92
CA ASN A 59 -9.51 -9.70 4.19
C ASN A 59 -9.50 -8.82 2.94
N LEU A 60 -8.98 -9.31 1.81
CA LEU A 60 -8.81 -8.54 0.58
C LEU A 60 -10.06 -8.63 -0.29
N THR A 61 -10.57 -7.47 -0.69
CA THR A 61 -11.74 -7.37 -1.58
C THR A 61 -11.52 -6.42 -2.75
N PRO A 62 -12.05 -6.74 -3.95
CA PRO A 62 -12.01 -5.83 -5.11
C PRO A 62 -12.56 -4.45 -4.78
N SER A 63 -11.88 -3.39 -5.20
CA SER A 63 -12.34 -2.00 -4.96
C SER A 63 -12.29 -1.08 -6.18
N TRP A 64 -11.28 -1.23 -7.04
CA TRP A 64 -11.18 -0.62 -8.37
C TRP A 64 -10.43 -1.56 -9.29
N GLN A 65 -10.25 -1.16 -10.56
CA GLN A 65 -9.60 -2.00 -11.57
C GLN A 65 -8.24 -2.53 -11.11
N ASP A 66 -7.45 -1.70 -10.43
CA ASP A 66 -6.08 -1.95 -9.98
C ASP A 66 -5.90 -1.71 -8.47
N MET A 67 -6.99 -1.79 -7.70
CA MET A 67 -6.94 -1.64 -6.25
C MET A 67 -7.75 -2.68 -5.50
N VAL A 68 -7.20 -3.09 -4.37
CA VAL A 68 -7.82 -3.97 -3.39
C VAL A 68 -8.01 -3.25 -2.07
N LEU A 69 -9.13 -3.50 -1.38
CA LEU A 69 -9.40 -3.03 -0.04
C LEU A 69 -9.02 -4.13 0.96
N ASP A 70 -8.10 -3.83 1.87
CA ASP A 70 -7.96 -4.58 3.12
C ASP A 70 -9.10 -4.15 4.05
N GLN A 71 -10.11 -5.02 4.19
CA GLN A 71 -11.31 -4.73 4.97
C GLN A 71 -11.03 -4.59 6.46
N ARG A 72 -9.98 -5.23 6.98
CA ARG A 72 -9.64 -5.19 8.41
C ARG A 72 -9.04 -3.85 8.79
N HIS A 73 -8.23 -3.29 7.91
CA HIS A 73 -7.51 -2.05 8.15
C HIS A 73 -8.11 -0.83 7.45
N ASP A 74 -9.13 -1.01 6.61
CA ASP A 74 -9.78 0.07 5.83
C ASP A 74 -8.77 0.89 5.01
N ILE A 75 -7.82 0.18 4.37
CA ILE A 75 -6.78 0.75 3.51
C ILE A 75 -6.89 0.09 2.14
N CYS A 76 -6.91 0.91 1.09
CA CYS A 76 -6.82 0.41 -0.27
C CYS A 76 -5.36 0.42 -0.75
N PHE A 77 -4.96 -0.64 -1.43
CA PHE A 77 -3.63 -0.83 -2.00
C PHE A 77 -3.75 -1.00 -3.51
N HIS A 78 -2.80 -0.47 -4.26
CA HIS A 78 -2.63 -0.87 -5.65
C HIS A 78 -2.13 -2.32 -5.73
N THR A 79 -2.73 -3.09 -6.64
CA THR A 79 -2.45 -4.52 -6.84
C THR A 79 -2.51 -4.88 -8.32
N GLU A 80 -1.76 -5.92 -8.69
CA GLU A 80 -1.89 -6.60 -9.98
C GLU A 80 -3.04 -7.63 -9.98
N MET A 81 -3.69 -7.91 -8.84
CA MET A 81 -4.93 -8.69 -8.76
C MET A 81 -6.10 -7.86 -9.34
N TYR A 82 -6.08 -7.67 -10.65
CA TYR A 82 -7.01 -6.76 -11.30
C TYR A 82 -8.45 -7.20 -11.15
N SER A 83 -9.34 -6.22 -11.14
CA SER A 83 -10.77 -6.42 -11.03
C SER A 83 -11.51 -5.79 -12.22
N ASP A 84 -12.70 -6.32 -12.51
CA ASP A 84 -13.61 -5.79 -13.50
C ASP A 84 -14.87 -5.27 -12.80
N ASN A 85 -15.42 -4.17 -13.31
CA ASN A 85 -16.70 -3.64 -12.84
C ASN A 85 -17.84 -4.36 -13.59
N LYS A 86 -18.68 -5.10 -12.86
CA LYS A 86 -19.85 -5.82 -13.38
C LYS A 86 -21.04 -5.58 -12.46
N ASP A 87 -22.17 -5.16 -13.02
CA ASP A 87 -23.45 -5.01 -12.31
C ASP A 87 -23.34 -4.26 -10.97
N ASP A 88 -22.73 -3.07 -10.98
CA ASP A 88 -22.49 -2.20 -9.82
C ASP A 88 -21.56 -2.78 -8.72
N GLY A 89 -20.81 -3.83 -9.03
CA GLY A 89 -19.80 -4.44 -8.15
C GLY A 89 -18.44 -4.63 -8.83
N TRP A 90 -17.39 -4.71 -8.01
CA TRP A 90 -16.06 -5.11 -8.46
C TRP A 90 -15.88 -6.61 -8.23
N VAL A 91 -15.44 -7.32 -9.25
CA VAL A 91 -15.15 -8.76 -9.18
C VAL A 91 -13.73 -9.03 -9.67
N TRP A 92 -13.08 -10.04 -9.10
CA TRP A 92 -11.77 -10.48 -9.55
C TRP A 92 -11.81 -10.83 -11.05
N ARG A 93 -10.84 -10.30 -11.80
CA ARG A 93 -10.67 -10.64 -13.22
C ARG A 93 -10.11 -12.05 -13.39
N TYR A 94 -9.19 -12.42 -12.51
CA TYR A 94 -8.45 -13.68 -12.58
C TYR A 94 -9.08 -14.77 -11.73
N THR A 95 -8.67 -16.01 -11.99
CA THR A 95 -9.00 -17.15 -11.14
C THR A 95 -8.34 -17.03 -9.76
N GLU A 96 -8.83 -17.81 -8.80
CA GLU A 96 -8.24 -17.87 -7.45
C GLU A 96 -6.76 -18.30 -7.50
N GLU A 97 -6.43 -19.29 -8.33
CA GLU A 97 -5.05 -19.78 -8.51
C GLU A 97 -4.12 -18.70 -9.06
N GLU A 98 -4.58 -17.91 -10.04
CA GLU A 98 -3.81 -16.79 -10.59
C GLU A 98 -3.64 -15.66 -9.57
N ASN A 99 -4.68 -15.32 -8.81
CA ASN A 99 -4.61 -14.32 -7.75
C ASN A 99 -3.70 -14.76 -6.61
N ASP A 100 -3.69 -16.03 -6.23
CA ASP A 100 -2.81 -16.56 -5.17
C ASP A 100 -1.31 -16.38 -5.51
N LEU A 101 -0.96 -16.59 -6.79
CA LEU A 101 0.41 -16.35 -7.29
C LEU A 101 0.80 -14.86 -7.21
N ILE A 102 -0.12 -13.96 -7.58
CA ILE A 102 0.08 -12.51 -7.51
C ILE A 102 0.20 -12.08 -6.04
N TYR A 103 -0.73 -12.54 -5.21
CA TYR A 103 -0.80 -12.28 -3.79
C TYR A 103 0.49 -12.67 -3.08
N THR A 104 1.01 -13.88 -3.31
CA THR A 104 2.25 -14.36 -2.68
C THR A 104 3.41 -13.39 -2.90
N ARG A 105 3.60 -12.95 -4.15
CA ARG A 105 4.65 -11.99 -4.53
C ARG A 105 4.41 -10.60 -3.93
N GLU A 106 3.16 -10.15 -3.90
CA GLU A 106 2.80 -8.86 -3.32
C GLU A 106 2.95 -8.86 -1.80
N MET A 107 2.62 -9.97 -1.13
CA MET A 107 2.77 -10.13 0.31
C MET A 107 4.25 -10.09 0.72
N ASP A 108 5.14 -10.74 -0.04
CA ASP A 108 6.59 -10.61 0.16
C ASP A 108 7.06 -9.15 0.05
N LYS A 109 6.52 -8.41 -0.94
CA LYS A 109 6.80 -6.99 -1.11
C LYS A 109 6.25 -6.16 0.05
N ILE A 110 5.03 -6.42 0.52
CA ILE A 110 4.43 -5.75 1.68
C ILE A 110 5.28 -5.98 2.92
N ASN A 111 5.69 -7.22 3.20
CA ASN A 111 6.57 -7.55 4.33
C ASN A 111 7.91 -6.80 4.26
N TYR A 112 8.52 -6.74 3.07
CA TYR A 112 9.73 -5.94 2.85
C TYR A 112 9.48 -4.45 3.12
N LEU A 113 8.38 -3.89 2.63
CA LEU A 113 8.04 -2.48 2.80
C LEU A 113 7.69 -2.12 4.26
N ILE A 114 7.05 -3.01 5.01
CA ILE A 114 6.83 -2.85 6.45
C ILE A 114 8.17 -2.71 7.17
N ASN A 115 9.10 -3.64 6.92
CA ASN A 115 10.43 -3.58 7.55
C ASN A 115 11.19 -2.31 7.16
N LYS A 116 11.13 -1.93 5.89
CA LYS A 116 11.73 -0.68 5.40
C LYS A 116 11.10 0.55 6.07
N PHE A 117 9.78 0.59 6.22
CA PHE A 117 9.06 1.67 6.88
C PHE A 117 9.48 1.79 8.34
N LYS A 118 9.49 0.67 9.09
CA LYS A 118 9.96 0.63 10.49
C LYS A 118 11.39 1.15 10.63
N ASN A 119 12.30 0.75 9.74
CA ASN A 119 13.67 1.26 9.74
C ASN A 119 13.74 2.76 9.43
N SER A 120 12.87 3.25 8.53
CA SER A 120 12.80 4.67 8.18
C SER A 120 12.26 5.52 9.34
N LEU A 121 11.35 4.99 10.15
CA LEU A 121 10.87 5.66 11.37
C LEU A 121 11.96 5.84 12.43
N ALA A 122 12.96 4.95 12.45
CA ALA A 122 14.10 5.05 13.36
C ALA A 122 15.19 6.01 12.84
N ASP A 123 15.11 6.47 11.60
CA ASP A 123 16.07 7.40 10.99
C ASP A 123 15.62 8.86 11.17
N GLU A 124 16.35 9.61 12.01
CA GLU A 124 16.09 11.02 12.30
C GLU A 124 16.16 11.94 11.05
N ASN A 125 16.72 11.45 9.93
CA ASN A 125 16.77 12.20 8.68
C ASN A 125 15.48 12.10 7.87
N LYS A 126 14.58 11.16 8.20
CA LYS A 126 13.31 10.95 7.50
C LYS A 126 12.23 11.93 7.96
N ILE A 127 11.35 12.30 7.04
CA ILE A 127 10.21 13.21 7.22
C ILE A 127 8.97 12.43 6.82
N LEU A 128 8.04 12.23 7.75
CA LEU A 128 6.75 11.63 7.44
C LEU A 128 5.89 12.65 6.69
N SER A 129 5.40 12.27 5.51
CA SER A 129 4.55 13.09 4.65
C SER A 129 3.20 12.44 4.42
#